data_AF-A0A2N0QGI7-F1
#
_entry.id   AF-A0A2N0QGI7-F1
#
_cell.length_a   1.000
_cell.length_b   1.000
_cell.length_c   1.000
_cell.angle_alpha   90.00
_cell.angle_beta   90.00
_cell.angle_gamma   90.00
#
_symmetry.space_group_name_H-M   'P 1'
#
loop_
_entity.id
_entity.type
_entity.pdbx_description
1 polymer ?
#
loop_
_entity_poly.entity_id
_entity_poly.type
_entity_poly.pdbx_seq_one_letter_code
_entity_poly.pdbx_strand_id
1 'polypeptide(L)'
;TPICHSTYQALVGVGHSYLDNVIKHLREFGFEERIHGNTGNVPKNMIHVEVNYDMVCEIYNFLKNYSDIHGLPSPGRKLNKITMPVVFLPTNFSYASVYRDYTQAYKEQYGEEKLHVPKV
;
A
#
# COMPACT_ATOMS: atom_id res chain seq x y z
N THR A 1 21.74 -16.28 -33.81
CA THR A 1 22.96 -15.96 -33.05
C THR A 1 22.65 -16.10 -31.58
N PRO A 2 23.34 -16.98 -30.83
CA PRO A 2 23.18 -17.02 -29.38
C PRO A 2 23.64 -15.67 -28.79
N ILE A 3 22.80 -15.08 -27.93
CA ILE A 3 23.15 -13.86 -27.18
C ILE A 3 23.89 -14.33 -25.91
N CYS A 4 25.04 -13.74 -25.61
CA CYS A 4 25.72 -14.06 -24.36
C CYS A 4 24.97 -13.49 -23.16
N HIS A 5 25.14 -14.14 -22.02
CA HIS A 5 24.40 -13.83 -20.79
C HIS A 5 24.48 -12.34 -20.41
N SER A 6 25.70 -11.77 -20.43
CA SER A 6 25.93 -10.36 -20.09
C SER A 6 25.23 -9.38 -21.04
N THR A 7 25.21 -9.67 -22.34
CA THR A 7 24.51 -8.84 -23.33
C THR A 7 23.01 -8.88 -23.09
N TYR A 8 22.44 -10.04 -22.79
CA TYR A 8 21.01 -10.14 -22.47
C TYR A 8 20.65 -9.35 -21.20
N GLN A 9 21.47 -9.46 -20.15
CA GLN A 9 21.29 -8.69 -18.91
C GLN A 9 21.31 -7.17 -19.16
N ALA A 10 22.25 -6.69 -19.97
CA ALA A 10 22.36 -5.28 -20.33
C ALA A 10 21.17 -4.79 -21.17
N LEU A 11 20.70 -5.62 -22.12
CA LEU A 11 19.55 -5.29 -22.98
C LEU A 11 18.24 -5.19 -22.19
N VAL A 12 18.02 -6.09 -21.22
CA VAL A 12 16.77 -6.15 -20.43
C VAL A 12 16.86 -5.34 -19.13
N GLY A 13 18.07 -4.93 -18.73
CA GLY A 13 18.30 -4.16 -17.50
C GLY A 13 18.12 -4.98 -16.23
N VAL A 14 18.50 -6.27 -16.25
CA VAL A 14 18.31 -7.19 -15.12
C VAL A 14 19.63 -7.61 -14.47
N GLY A 15 19.61 -7.75 -13.15
CA GLY A 15 20.73 -8.26 -12.38
C GLY A 15 20.99 -9.75 -12.60
N HIS A 16 22.21 -10.19 -12.31
CA HIS A 16 22.63 -11.60 -12.47
C HIS A 16 21.80 -12.56 -11.63
N SER A 17 21.68 -12.27 -10.33
CA SER A 17 20.87 -13.07 -9.41
C SER A 17 19.40 -13.14 -9.79
N TYR A 18 18.84 -12.07 -10.35
CA TYR A 18 17.46 -12.07 -10.82
C TYR A 18 17.30 -13.03 -12.01
N LEU A 19 18.17 -12.93 -13.00
CA LEU A 19 18.14 -13.77 -14.19
C LEU A 19 18.35 -15.25 -13.86
N ASP A 20 19.32 -15.57 -12.99
CA ASP A 20 19.56 -16.94 -12.51
C ASP A 20 18.33 -17.53 -11.83
N ASN A 21 17.65 -16.73 -11.00
CA ASN A 21 16.43 -17.16 -10.32
C ASN A 21 15.27 -17.39 -11.30
N VAL A 22 15.16 -16.58 -12.36
CA VAL A 22 14.17 -16.79 -13.42
C VAL A 22 14.46 -18.06 -14.21
N ILE A 23 15.72 -18.28 -14.59
CA ILE A 23 16.16 -19.51 -15.29
C ILE A 23 15.89 -20.75 -14.41
N LYS A 24 16.24 -20.67 -13.13
CA LYS A 24 15.98 -21.75 -12.15
C LYS A 24 14.50 -22.07 -12.07
N HIS A 25 13.65 -21.06 -11.89
CA HIS A 25 12.21 -21.24 -11.81
C HIS A 25 11.63 -21.86 -13.09
N LEU A 26 12.06 -21.38 -14.25
CA LEU A 26 11.63 -21.91 -15.55
C LEU A 26 11.99 -23.40 -15.70
N ARG A 27 13.17 -23.81 -15.20
CA ARG A 27 13.59 -25.22 -15.23
C ARG A 27 12.81 -26.10 -14.26
N GLU A 28 12.49 -25.58 -13.08
CA GLU A 28 11.82 -26.34 -12.02
C GLU A 28 10.30 -26.42 -12.19
N PHE A 29 9.66 -25.37 -12.72
CA PHE A 29 8.20 -25.22 -12.74
C PHE A 29 7.63 -24.80 -14.12
N GLY A 30 8.47 -24.60 -15.14
CA GLY A 30 7.99 -24.20 -16.47
C GLY A 30 7.44 -22.77 -16.52
N PHE A 31 6.28 -22.60 -17.16
CA PHE A 31 5.62 -21.30 -17.35
C PHE A 31 4.61 -20.96 -16.25
N GLU A 32 4.60 -21.72 -15.15
CA GLU A 32 3.76 -21.41 -14.00
C GLU A 32 4.13 -20.06 -13.38
N GLU A 33 3.12 -19.38 -12.83
CA GLU A 33 3.33 -18.08 -12.19
C GLU A 33 4.20 -18.23 -10.92
N ARG A 34 5.14 -17.30 -10.75
CA ARG A 34 6.00 -17.29 -9.57
C ARG A 34 5.22 -16.82 -8.34
N ILE A 35 4.91 -17.75 -7.45
CA ILE A 35 4.29 -17.42 -6.16
C ILE A 35 5.38 -16.98 -5.17
N HIS A 36 5.21 -15.81 -4.55
CA HIS A 36 6.11 -15.35 -3.50
C HIS A 36 5.96 -16.20 -2.24
N GLY A 37 7.06 -16.47 -1.51
CA GLY A 37 7.01 -17.29 -0.30
C GLY A 37 6.15 -16.73 0.84
N ASN A 38 5.83 -15.43 0.79
CA ASN A 38 4.87 -14.82 1.71
C ASN A 38 3.42 -14.81 1.20
N THR A 39 3.15 -15.27 -0.02
CA THR A 39 1.78 -15.35 -0.53
C THR A 39 0.97 -16.32 0.35
N GLY A 40 -0.11 -15.82 0.95
CA GLY A 40 -0.97 -16.59 1.85
C GLY A 40 -0.52 -16.64 3.31
N ASN A 41 0.68 -16.13 3.63
CA ASN A 41 1.16 -16.06 5.01
C ASN A 41 0.73 -14.74 5.67
N VAL A 42 -0.11 -14.85 6.70
CA VAL A 42 -0.48 -13.69 7.53
C VAL A 42 0.69 -13.34 8.46
N PRO A 43 1.04 -12.06 8.64
CA PRO A 43 2.08 -11.66 9.58
C PRO A 43 1.78 -12.16 11.00
N LYS A 44 2.76 -12.77 11.66
CA LYS A 44 2.60 -13.31 13.03
C LYS A 44 2.16 -12.26 14.07
N ASN A 45 2.44 -10.99 13.80
CA ASN A 45 2.12 -9.86 14.67
C ASN A 45 0.90 -9.06 14.19
N MET A 46 0.09 -9.61 13.28
CA MET A 46 -1.15 -8.98 12.90
C MET A 46 -2.14 -9.16 14.06
N ILE A 47 -2.21 -8.14 14.92
CA ILE A 47 -3.24 -8.06 15.95
C ILE A 47 -4.58 -7.97 15.21
N HIS A 48 -5.37 -9.03 15.27
CA HIS A 48 -6.76 -9.01 14.82
C HIS A 48 -7.54 -8.12 15.76
N VAL A 49 -7.52 -6.81 15.52
CA VAL A 49 -8.56 -5.93 16.06
C VAL A 49 -9.84 -6.32 15.31
N GLU A 50 -10.90 -6.70 16.01
CA GLU A 50 -12.22 -6.84 15.40
C GLU A 50 -12.67 -5.46 14.95
N VAL A 51 -12.40 -5.14 13.69
CA VAL A 51 -12.78 -3.86 13.11
C VAL A 51 -14.24 -3.97 12.67
N ASN A 52 -15.11 -3.25 13.35
CA ASN A 52 -16.51 -3.11 12.94
C ASN A 52 -16.56 -2.43 11.56
N TYR A 53 -17.38 -2.95 10.64
CA TYR A 53 -17.60 -2.35 9.32
C TYR A 53 -17.99 -0.87 9.40
N ASP A 54 -18.82 -0.50 10.37
CA ASP A 54 -19.25 0.89 10.57
C ASP A 54 -18.06 1.79 10.93
N MET A 55 -17.16 1.28 11.79
CA MET A 55 -15.92 1.98 12.16
C MET A 55 -14.99 2.16 10.96
N VAL A 56 -14.86 1.13 10.10
CA VAL A 56 -14.08 1.24 8.84
C VAL A 56 -14.68 2.32 7.95
N CYS A 57 -16.01 2.34 7.79
CA CYS A 57 -16.70 3.33 6.97
C CYS A 57 -16.47 4.76 7.48
N GLU A 58 -16.54 4.97 8.79
CA GLU A 58 -16.28 6.29 9.40
C GLU A 58 -14.84 6.75 9.16
N ILE A 59 -13.85 5.89 9.43
CA ILE A 59 -12.44 6.21 9.21
C ILE A 59 -12.18 6.48 7.71
N TYR A 60 -12.76 5.67 6.83
CA TYR A 60 -12.65 5.86 5.39
C TYR A 60 -13.22 7.20 4.95
N ASN A 61 -14.41 7.56 5.42
CA ASN A 61 -15.05 8.83 5.09
C ASN A 61 -14.23 10.03 5.61
N PHE A 62 -13.69 9.92 6.83
CA PHE A 62 -12.77 10.92 7.36
C PHE A 62 -11.55 11.09 6.45
N LEU A 63 -10.84 9.99 6.14
CA LEU A 63 -9.62 10.04 5.33
C LEU A 63 -9.88 10.57 3.92
N LYS A 64 -11.02 10.21 3.32
CA LYS A 64 -11.43 10.70 2.01
C LYS A 64 -11.62 12.22 2.04
N ASN A 65 -12.44 12.71 2.97
CA ASN A 65 -12.67 14.15 3.13
C ASN A 65 -11.37 14.90 3.45
N TYR A 66 -10.55 14.34 4.34
CA TYR A 66 -9.26 14.93 4.72
C TYR A 66 -8.31 15.02 3.52
N SER A 67 -8.28 13.99 2.67
CA SER A 67 -7.48 13.97 1.44
C SER A 67 -8.01 14.93 0.37
N ASP A 68 -9.33 15.15 0.31
CA ASP A 68 -9.91 16.09 -0.65
C ASP A 68 -9.60 17.55 -0.28
N ILE A 69 -9.49 17.86 1.03
CA ILE A 69 -9.20 19.21 1.54
C ILE A 69 -7.70 19.50 1.53
N HIS A 70 -6.88 18.56 2.00
CA HIS A 70 -5.46 18.77 2.27
C HIS A 70 -4.53 18.09 1.26
N GLY A 71 -5.04 17.15 0.49
CA GLY A 71 -4.24 16.33 -0.41
C GLY A 71 -3.92 17.00 -1.74
N LEU A 72 -2.82 16.56 -2.33
CA LEU A 72 -2.36 16.93 -3.65
C LEU A 72 -2.32 15.70 -4.54
N PRO A 73 -2.89 15.73 -5.74
CA PRO A 73 -2.81 14.61 -6.66
C PRO A 73 -1.35 14.36 -7.10
N SER A 74 -0.97 13.09 -7.22
CA SER A 74 0.34 12.68 -7.73
C SER A 74 0.68 13.40 -9.04
N PRO A 75 1.79 14.15 -9.10
CA PRO A 75 2.27 14.71 -10.36
C PRO A 75 2.56 13.58 -11.37
N GLY A 76 2.28 13.82 -12.64
CA GLY A 76 2.71 12.94 -13.74
C GLY A 76 1.92 11.64 -13.94
N ARG A 77 0.88 11.36 -13.13
CA ARG A 77 0.00 10.21 -13.38
C ARG A 77 -1.08 10.61 -14.40
N LYS A 78 -1.10 9.98 -15.58
CA LYS A 78 -2.22 10.12 -16.53
C LYS A 78 -3.48 9.53 -15.87
N LEU A 79 -4.42 10.39 -15.51
CA LEU A 79 -5.73 9.99 -15.02
C LEU A 79 -6.48 9.32 -16.19
N ASN A 80 -6.68 8.00 -16.11
CA ASN A 80 -7.65 7.31 -16.95
C ASN A 80 -8.93 7.08 -16.13
N LYS A 81 -10.06 6.81 -16.78
CA LYS A 81 -11.35 6.61 -16.10
C LYS A 81 -11.36 5.44 -15.10
N ILE A 82 -10.32 4.61 -15.09
CA ILE A 82 -10.25 3.33 -14.36
C ILE A 82 -9.41 3.47 -13.09
N THR A 83 -8.41 4.35 -13.06
CA THR A 83 -7.47 4.48 -11.95
C THR A 83 -7.70 5.80 -11.21
N MET A 84 -8.10 5.72 -9.95
CA MET A 84 -8.19 6.89 -9.08
C MET A 84 -6.83 7.57 -8.91
N PRO A 85 -6.78 8.92 -8.87
CA PRO A 85 -5.56 9.64 -8.55
C PRO A 85 -5.03 9.16 -7.20
N VAL A 86 -3.73 8.85 -7.14
CA VAL A 86 -3.06 8.74 -5.85
C VAL A 86 -2.95 10.15 -5.29
N VAL A 87 -3.52 10.38 -4.11
CA VAL A 87 -3.49 11.65 -3.41
C VAL A 87 -2.45 11.58 -2.30
N PHE A 88 -1.57 12.57 -2.25
CA PHE A 88 -0.53 12.69 -1.22
C PHE A 88 -0.83 13.88 -0.32
N LEU A 89 -0.66 13.69 0.98
CA LEU A 89 -0.62 14.83 1.90
C LEU A 89 0.74 15.55 1.77
N PRO A 90 0.75 16.88 1.93
CA PRO A 90 2.00 17.65 1.98
C PRO A 90 2.91 17.21 3.13
N THR A 91 4.20 17.51 3.03
CA THR A 91 5.23 17.02 3.97
C THR A 91 5.14 17.58 5.38
N ASN A 92 4.36 18.65 5.61
CA ASN A 92 4.07 19.17 6.94
C ASN A 92 3.02 18.33 7.70
N PHE A 93 2.35 17.37 7.04
CA PHE A 93 1.43 16.44 7.68
C PHE A 93 2.18 15.17 8.09
N SER A 94 2.18 14.90 9.39
CA SER A 94 2.66 13.64 9.95
C SER A 94 1.47 12.75 10.27
N TYR A 95 1.70 11.44 10.42
CA TYR A 95 0.68 10.52 10.91
C TYR A 95 0.06 11.02 12.24
N ALA A 96 0.89 11.50 13.17
CA ALA A 96 0.45 12.00 14.46
C ALA A 96 -0.42 13.27 14.36
N SER A 97 -0.14 14.17 13.41
CA SER A 97 -0.99 15.35 13.21
C SER A 97 -2.35 14.98 12.64
N VAL A 98 -2.39 14.10 11.62
CA VAL A 98 -3.64 13.61 11.04
C VAL A 98 -4.48 12.85 12.07
N TYR A 99 -3.84 12.02 12.89
CA TYR A 99 -4.52 11.29 13.96
C TYR A 99 -5.11 12.24 15.01
N ARG A 100 -4.38 13.29 15.41
CA ARG A 100 -4.91 14.32 16.31
C ARG A 100 -6.16 14.99 15.73
N ASP A 101 -6.12 15.38 14.46
CA ASP A 101 -7.26 16.01 13.78
C ASP A 101 -8.46 15.04 13.72
N TYR A 102 -8.21 13.75 13.44
CA TYR A 102 -9.24 12.71 13.50
C TYR A 102 -9.86 12.60 14.89
N THR A 103 -9.05 12.49 15.94
CA THR A 103 -9.57 12.36 17.31
C THR A 103 -10.36 13.58 17.74
N GLN A 104 -9.96 14.76 17.31
CA GLN A 104 -10.68 16.01 17.58
C GLN A 104 -12.04 16.02 16.86
N ALA A 105 -12.07 15.73 15.56
CA ALA A 105 -13.32 15.64 14.78
C ALA A 105 -14.26 14.55 15.34
N TYR A 106 -13.71 13.41 15.76
CA TYR A 106 -14.48 12.33 16.37
C TYR A 106 -15.14 12.76 17.69
N LYS A 107 -14.38 13.46 18.56
CA LYS A 107 -14.90 14.02 19.82
C LYS A 107 -16.00 15.05 19.59
N GLU A 108 -15.85 15.90 18.56
CA GLU A 108 -16.86 16.89 18.20
C GLU A 108 -18.16 16.24 17.71
N GLN A 109 -18.06 15.13 16.98
CA GLN A 109 -19.22 14.43 16.43
C GLN A 109 -19.95 13.53 17.44
N TYR A 110 -19.21 12.88 18.35
CA TYR A 110 -19.76 11.82 19.22
C TYR A 110 -19.60 12.07 20.74
N GLY A 111 -18.91 13.13 21.16
CA GLY A 111 -18.55 13.36 22.56
C GLY A 111 -17.37 12.50 23.05
N GLU A 112 -17.01 12.60 24.34
CA GLU A 112 -15.84 11.91 24.90
C GLU A 112 -16.02 10.38 25.13
N GLU A 113 -17.22 9.84 25.00
CA GLU A 113 -17.56 8.51 25.56
C GLU A 113 -17.20 7.30 24.67
N LYS A 114 -16.64 7.45 23.46
CA LYS A 114 -16.43 6.30 22.54
C LYS A 114 -15.12 6.26 21.74
N LEU A 115 -14.02 6.79 22.26
CA LEU A 115 -12.72 6.47 21.66
C LEU A 115 -12.30 5.05 22.05
N HIS A 116 -12.66 4.06 21.22
CA HIS A 116 -12.02 2.75 21.24
C HIS A 116 -10.59 2.93 20.73
N VAL A 117 -9.69 3.30 21.65
CA VAL A 117 -8.26 3.41 21.37
C VAL A 117 -7.72 1.99 21.16
N PRO A 118 -7.17 1.65 19.98
CA PRO A 118 -6.43 0.42 19.82
C PRO A 118 -5.23 0.49 20.78
N LYS A 119 -5.15 -0.44 21.73
CA LYS A 119 -3.98 -0.56 22.61
C LYS A 119 -2.80 -0.99 21.74
N VAL A 120 -1.77 -0.14 21.70
CA VAL A 120 -0.46 -0.38 21.07
C VAL A 120 0.31 -1.42 21.87
#